data_AF-A0A7C4GKL9-F1
#
_entry.id   AF-A0A7C4GKL9-F1
#
_cell.length_a   1.000
_cell.length_b   1.000
_cell.length_c   1.000
_cell.angle_alpha   90.00
_cell.angle_beta   90.00
_cell.angle_gamma   90.00
#
_symmetry.space_group_name_H-M   'P 1'
#
loop_
_entity.id
_entity.type
_entity.pdbx_description
1 polymer ?
#
loop_
_entity_poly.entity_id
_entity_poly.type
_entity_poly.pdbx_seq_one_letter_code
_entity_poly.pdbx_strand_id
1 'polypeptide(L)'
;MKAFLARVYGRVQRVGFRRFVLDSAQELGLSGYVKNEKDGSVTVFAQGDDTIVERFIEMLKSPPPPAYVKAIDVEEVKPRPAVKYFLIKPSRLHEELQEGFGAMESIFMDYWREFRDYRSEFRDFVGEFRDYRDEF
;
A
#
# COMPACT_ATOMS: atom_id res chain seq x y z
N MET A 1 -19.72 10.45 -1.79
CA MET A 1 -18.50 9.64 -1.59
C MET A 1 -18.86 8.38 -0.84
N LYS A 2 -18.57 7.22 -1.41
CA LYS A 2 -18.68 5.90 -0.76
C LYS A 2 -17.30 5.38 -0.37
N ALA A 3 -17.27 4.41 0.53
CA ALA A 3 -16.07 3.66 0.84
C ALA A 3 -16.40 2.19 1.06
N PHE A 4 -15.47 1.30 0.74
CA PHE A 4 -15.61 -0.12 1.01
C PHE A 4 -14.34 -0.70 1.59
N LEU A 5 -14.50 -1.81 2.29
CA LEU A 5 -13.44 -2.73 2.68
C LEU A 5 -13.71 -4.05 1.97
N ALA A 6 -12.75 -4.51 1.17
CA ALA A 6 -12.82 -5.79 0.49
C ALA A 6 -11.74 -6.75 0.99
N ARG A 7 -12.10 -8.01 1.15
CA ARG A 7 -11.17 -9.12 1.37
C ARG A 7 -11.18 -10.01 0.14
N VAL A 8 -10.04 -10.10 -0.54
CA VAL A 8 -9.86 -10.80 -1.82
C VAL A 8 -9.10 -12.10 -1.60
N TYR A 9 -9.63 -13.20 -2.12
CA TYR A 9 -9.05 -14.54 -2.00
C TYR A 9 -8.74 -15.14 -3.37
N GLY A 10 -7.75 -16.03 -3.41
CA GLY A 10 -7.32 -16.73 -4.62
C GLY A 10 -5.81 -16.67 -4.80
N ARG A 11 -5.35 -16.66 -6.05
CA ARG A 11 -3.95 -16.43 -6.39
C ARG A 11 -3.74 -14.92 -6.49
N VAL A 12 -3.59 -14.27 -5.33
CA VAL A 12 -3.54 -12.80 -5.20
C VAL A 12 -2.26 -12.29 -4.52
N GLN A 13 -1.39 -13.18 -4.05
CA GLN A 13 -0.07 -12.81 -3.52
C GLN A 13 1.06 -13.30 -4.43
N ARG A 14 2.19 -12.57 -4.43
CA ARG A 14 3.39 -12.87 -5.24
C ARG A 14 3.12 -12.93 -6.77
N VAL A 15 2.06 -12.26 -7.23
CA VAL A 15 1.61 -12.23 -8.63
C VAL A 15 1.36 -10.82 -9.17
N GLY A 16 1.87 -9.79 -8.48
CA GLY A 16 1.66 -8.40 -8.89
C GLY A 16 0.29 -7.80 -8.56
N PHE A 17 -0.63 -8.54 -7.93
CA PHE A 17 -2.00 -8.06 -7.64
C PHE A 17 -2.03 -6.71 -6.91
N ARG A 18 -1.22 -6.50 -5.84
CA ARG A 18 -1.17 -5.20 -5.14
C ARG A 18 -0.77 -4.03 -6.04
N ARG A 19 0.09 -4.27 -7.03
CA ARG A 19 0.51 -3.24 -8.00
C ARG A 19 -0.65 -2.93 -8.95
N PHE A 20 -1.32 -3.96 -9.47
CA PHE A 20 -2.55 -3.81 -10.26
C PHE A 20 -3.62 -2.99 -9.51
N VAL A 21 -3.84 -3.29 -8.22
CA VAL A 21 -4.80 -2.56 -7.39
C VAL A 21 -4.41 -1.09 -7.23
N LEU A 22 -3.12 -0.81 -6.98
CA LEU A 22 -2.60 0.56 -6.88
C LEU A 22 -2.81 1.34 -8.19
N ASP A 23 -2.36 0.78 -9.31
CA ASP A 23 -2.42 1.43 -10.62
C ASP A 23 -3.89 1.70 -11.01
N SER A 24 -4.76 0.70 -10.86
CA SER A 24 -6.20 0.84 -11.13
C SER A 24 -6.86 1.91 -10.26
N ALA A 25 -6.51 1.98 -8.96
CA ALA A 25 -7.06 2.98 -8.06
C ALA A 25 -6.60 4.40 -8.43
N GLN A 26 -5.33 4.55 -8.85
CA GLN A 26 -4.78 5.83 -9.29
C GLN A 26 -5.42 6.32 -10.59
N GLU A 27 -5.58 5.44 -11.58
CA GLU A 27 -6.29 5.76 -12.83
C GLU A 27 -7.73 6.23 -12.60
N LEU A 28 -8.37 5.67 -11.58
CA LEU A 28 -9.74 6.01 -11.18
C LEU A 28 -9.83 7.19 -10.19
N GLY A 29 -8.71 7.74 -9.73
CA GLY A 29 -8.69 8.85 -8.77
C GLY A 29 -9.21 8.49 -7.37
N LEU A 30 -9.11 7.22 -6.96
CA LEU A 30 -9.55 6.74 -5.66
C LEU A 30 -8.48 6.95 -4.57
N SER A 31 -8.91 7.13 -3.32
CA SER A 31 -8.05 7.11 -2.15
C SER A 31 -8.23 5.81 -1.38
N GLY A 32 -7.19 5.31 -0.71
CA GLY A 32 -7.30 4.02 -0.02
C GLY A 32 -6.00 3.31 0.28
N TYR A 33 -6.07 2.00 0.45
CA TYR A 33 -4.89 1.17 0.55
C TYR A 33 -5.14 -0.28 0.14
N VAL A 34 -4.06 -0.97 -0.18
CA VAL A 34 -4.04 -2.43 -0.37
C VAL A 34 -2.97 -3.08 0.49
N LYS A 35 -3.26 -4.23 1.10
CA LYS A 35 -2.38 -4.95 2.03
C LYS A 35 -2.48 -6.46 1.82
N ASN A 36 -1.36 -7.19 1.81
CA ASN A 36 -1.42 -8.65 1.91
C ASN A 36 -1.66 -9.06 3.36
N GLU A 37 -2.51 -10.07 3.54
CA GLU A 37 -2.84 -10.64 4.84
C GLU A 37 -2.12 -11.97 5.07
N LYS A 38 -1.97 -12.37 6.34
CA LYS A 38 -1.18 -13.55 6.73
C LYS A 38 -1.78 -14.87 6.25
N ASP A 39 -3.09 -14.91 6.08
CA ASP A 39 -3.85 -16.06 5.58
C ASP A 39 -3.77 -16.24 4.05
N GLY A 40 -2.98 -15.39 3.37
CA GLY A 40 -2.85 -15.43 1.91
C GLY A 40 -3.86 -14.55 1.17
N SER A 41 -4.81 -13.92 1.87
CA SER A 41 -5.76 -12.99 1.24
C SER A 41 -5.13 -11.60 1.01
N VAL A 42 -5.87 -10.71 0.35
CA VAL A 42 -5.52 -9.29 0.22
C VAL A 42 -6.67 -8.44 0.73
N THR A 43 -6.38 -7.46 1.57
CA THR A 43 -7.34 -6.45 2.00
C THR A 43 -7.19 -5.19 1.16
N VAL A 44 -8.31 -4.69 0.66
CA VAL A 44 -8.41 -3.42 -0.07
C VAL A 44 -9.39 -2.52 0.65
N PHE A 45 -8.97 -1.31 1.01
CA PHE A 45 -9.88 -0.23 1.38
C PHE A 45 -9.83 0.80 0.27
N ALA A 46 -10.97 1.25 -0.22
CA ALA A 46 -11.02 2.36 -1.17
C ALA A 46 -12.23 3.26 -0.92
N GLN A 47 -12.07 4.53 -1.24
CA GLN A 47 -13.12 5.53 -1.15
C GLN A 47 -13.06 6.50 -2.33
N GLY A 48 -14.22 7.00 -2.74
CA GLY A 48 -14.37 7.93 -3.85
C GLY A 48 -15.82 8.10 -4.28
N ASP A 49 -16.02 8.51 -5.52
CA ASP A 49 -17.33 8.59 -6.13
C ASP A 49 -17.96 7.20 -6.29
N ASP A 50 -19.28 7.14 -6.16
CA ASP A 50 -20.04 5.90 -6.07
C ASP A 50 -19.81 4.98 -7.28
N THR A 51 -20.07 5.51 -8.48
CA THR A 51 -19.91 4.78 -9.74
C THR A 51 -18.46 4.35 -10.00
N ILE A 52 -17.49 5.11 -9.50
CA ILE A 52 -16.06 4.82 -9.64
C ILE A 52 -15.65 3.70 -8.70
N VAL A 53 -16.16 3.71 -7.47
CA VAL A 53 -15.96 2.64 -6.49
C VAL A 53 -16.54 1.32 -6.99
N GLU A 54 -17.76 1.34 -7.54
CA GLU A 54 -18.39 0.14 -8.11
C GLU A 54 -17.57 -0.43 -9.29
N ARG A 55 -17.12 0.44 -10.20
CA ARG A 55 -16.22 0.04 -11.29
C ARG A 55 -14.93 -0.59 -10.78
N PHE A 56 -14.34 -0.01 -9.74
CA PHE A 56 -13.11 -0.52 -9.14
C PHE A 56 -13.31 -1.92 -8.53
N ILE A 57 -14.43 -2.18 -7.86
CA ILE A 57 -14.77 -3.50 -7.33
C ILE A 57 -14.84 -4.55 -8.45
N GLU A 58 -15.42 -4.21 -9.61
CA GLU A 58 -15.46 -5.12 -10.77
C GLU A 58 -14.05 -5.40 -11.33
N MET A 59 -13.17 -4.40 -11.36
CA MET A 59 -11.77 -4.61 -11.76
C MET A 59 -11.04 -5.56 -10.80
N LEU A 60 -11.31 -5.49 -9.49
CA LEU A 60 -10.71 -6.40 -8.51
C LEU A 60 -11.13 -7.86 -8.74
N LYS A 61 -12.33 -8.12 -9.28
CA LYS A 61 -12.82 -9.48 -9.55
C LYS A 61 -12.11 -10.16 -10.71
N SER A 62 -11.57 -9.39 -11.67
CA SER A 62 -10.97 -9.94 -12.90
C SER A 62 -9.60 -9.30 -13.19
N PRO A 63 -8.59 -9.51 -12.33
CA PRO A 63 -7.25 -8.99 -12.59
C PRO A 63 -6.57 -9.72 -13.76
N PRO A 64 -5.55 -9.11 -14.39
CA PRO A 64 -4.77 -9.77 -15.42
C PRO A 64 -3.95 -10.96 -14.86
N PRO A 65 -3.70 -12.01 -15.66
CA PRO A 65 -2.79 -13.09 -15.28
C PRO A 65 -1.39 -12.57 -14.93
N PRO A 66 -0.65 -13.23 -14.01
CA PRO A 66 -0.95 -14.53 -13.41
C PRO A 66 -1.84 -14.46 -12.16
N ALA A 67 -2.43 -13.30 -11.84
CA ALA A 67 -3.37 -13.18 -10.73
C ALA A 67 -4.72 -13.83 -11.06
N TYR A 68 -5.37 -14.37 -10.04
CA TYR A 68 -6.69 -14.97 -10.16
C TYR A 68 -7.47 -14.78 -8.85
N VAL A 69 -8.63 -14.15 -8.95
CA VAL A 69 -9.55 -13.98 -7.81
C VAL A 69 -10.57 -15.10 -7.82
N LYS A 70 -10.60 -15.85 -6.72
CA LYS A 70 -11.56 -16.92 -6.48
C LYS A 70 -12.83 -16.38 -5.81
N ALA A 71 -12.67 -15.46 -4.87
CA ALA A 71 -13.77 -14.86 -4.12
C ALA A 71 -13.37 -13.46 -3.64
N ILE A 72 -14.36 -12.61 -3.44
CA ILE A 72 -14.21 -11.30 -2.84
C ILE A 72 -15.39 -11.04 -1.89
N ASP A 73 -15.07 -10.72 -0.64
CA ASP A 73 -16.05 -10.25 0.33
C ASP A 73 -15.96 -8.72 0.35
N VAL A 74 -17.08 -8.02 0.14
CA VAL A 74 -17.12 -6.55 0.11
C VAL A 74 -18.08 -6.05 1.18
N GLU A 75 -17.59 -5.13 2.00
CA GLU A 75 -18.37 -4.44 3.02
C GLU A 75 -18.34 -2.93 2.75
N GLU A 76 -19.51 -2.29 2.72
CA GLU A 76 -19.59 -0.84 2.68
C GLU A 76 -19.23 -0.27 4.07
N VAL A 77 -18.31 0.68 4.11
CA VAL A 77 -17.81 1.28 5.34
C VAL A 77 -17.87 2.81 5.27
N LYS A 78 -17.75 3.46 6.42
CA LYS A 78 -17.68 4.93 6.45
C LYS A 78 -16.40 5.44 5.77
N PRO A 79 -16.48 6.47 4.91
CA PRO A 79 -15.29 7.15 4.37
C PRO A 79 -14.38 7.69 5.47
N ARG A 80 -13.09 7.76 5.18
CA ARG A 80 -12.03 8.25 6.06
C ARG A 80 -11.38 9.48 5.42
N PRO A 81 -11.79 10.71 5.79
CA PRO A 81 -11.30 11.94 5.15
C PRO A 81 -9.77 12.16 5.24
N ALA A 82 -9.11 11.56 6.23
CA ALA A 82 -7.66 11.64 6.39
C ALA A 82 -6.88 10.84 5.32
N VAL A 83 -7.51 9.88 4.64
CA VAL A 83 -6.87 9.07 3.59
C VAL A 83 -7.03 9.79 2.25
N LYS A 84 -5.99 10.53 1.85
CA LYS A 84 -5.99 11.33 0.61
C LYS A 84 -5.39 10.61 -0.60
N TYR A 85 -4.53 9.61 -0.36
CA TYR A 85 -3.81 8.89 -1.40
C TYR A 85 -4.16 7.40 -1.37
N PHE A 86 -3.87 6.71 -2.47
CA PHE A 86 -3.90 5.25 -2.51
C PHE A 86 -2.50 4.68 -2.34
N LEU A 87 -2.29 3.80 -1.35
CA LEU A 87 -0.97 3.28 -1.00
C LEU A 87 -0.96 1.76 -0.86
N ILE A 88 0.18 1.14 -1.19
CA ILE A 88 0.44 -0.25 -0.81
C ILE A 88 0.94 -0.26 0.64
N LYS A 89 0.18 -0.86 1.56
CA LYS A 89 0.65 -1.06 2.93
C LYS A 89 1.60 -2.26 3.00
N PRO A 90 2.75 -2.12 3.69
CA PRO A 90 3.60 -3.26 3.97
C PRO A 90 2.84 -4.26 4.84
N SER A 91 2.89 -5.53 4.46
CA SER A 91 2.53 -6.64 5.36
C SER A 91 3.66 -6.75 6.36
N ARG A 92 3.35 -6.87 7.67
CA ARG A 92 4.31 -6.80 8.80
C ARG A 92 5.69 -7.41 8.49
N LEU A 93 6.59 -6.60 7.96
CA LEU A 93 7.93 -6.42 8.49
C LEU A 93 7.89 -5.21 9.43
N HIS A 94 7.05 -4.21 9.15
CA HIS A 94 7.05 -2.90 9.82
C HIS A 94 6.56 -2.88 11.28
N GLU A 95 5.74 -3.83 11.73
CA GLU A 95 5.31 -3.87 13.14
C GLU A 95 6.31 -4.62 14.02
N GLU A 96 6.94 -5.69 13.51
CA GLU A 96 8.11 -6.32 14.17
C GLU A 96 9.34 -5.43 14.07
N LEU A 97 9.42 -4.60 13.04
CA LEU A 97 10.43 -3.57 12.90
C LEU A 97 10.16 -2.36 13.79
N GLN A 98 8.93 -1.91 14.06
CA GLN A 98 8.73 -0.87 15.08
C GLN A 98 9.06 -1.38 16.50
N GLU A 99 8.82 -2.67 16.76
CA GLU A 99 9.22 -3.33 18.00
C GLU A 99 10.72 -3.73 18.03
N GLY A 100 11.35 -3.93 16.86
CA GLY A 100 12.74 -4.39 16.68
C GLY A 100 13.74 -3.33 16.18
N PHE A 101 13.29 -2.17 15.69
CA PHE A 101 14.13 -1.02 15.28
C PHE A 101 14.73 -0.31 16.47
N GLY A 102 14.22 -0.54 17.69
CA GLY A 102 14.96 -0.23 18.91
C GLY A 102 16.31 -0.96 19.01
N ALA A 103 16.51 -2.03 18.22
CA ALA A 103 17.77 -2.78 18.12
C ALA A 103 18.43 -2.71 16.72
N MET A 104 17.83 -2.04 15.74
CA MET A 104 18.30 -1.98 14.34
C MET A 104 18.83 -0.59 13.96
N GLU A 105 19.43 0.12 14.90
CA GLU A 105 20.26 1.29 14.60
C GLU A 105 21.69 0.86 14.20
N SER A 106 22.16 -0.29 14.71
CA SER A 106 23.53 -0.80 14.50
C SER A 106 23.71 -1.59 13.20
N ILE A 107 22.76 -2.45 12.85
CA ILE A 107 22.86 -3.31 11.65
C ILE A 107 22.65 -2.51 10.35
N PHE A 108 21.84 -1.44 10.41
CA PHE A 108 21.60 -0.56 9.26
C PHE A 108 22.85 0.25 8.88
N MET A 109 23.68 0.63 9.85
CA MET A 109 24.96 1.32 9.62
C MET A 109 26.00 0.46 8.89
N ASP A 110 25.97 -0.86 9.06
CA ASP A 110 26.89 -1.77 8.37
C ASP A 110 26.50 -1.98 6.90
N TYR A 111 25.21 -2.07 6.59
CA TYR A 111 24.70 -2.13 5.22
C TYR A 111 24.90 -0.80 4.45
N TRP A 112 24.86 0.34 5.14
CA TRP A 112 25.01 1.66 4.53
C TRP A 112 26.44 1.95 4.03
N ARG A 113 27.44 1.18 4.47
CA ARG A 113 28.84 1.36 4.06
C ARG A 113 29.12 0.82 2.65
N GLU A 114 28.32 -0.14 2.18
CA GLU A 114 28.41 -0.72 0.82
C GLU A 114 27.65 0.10 -0.23
N PHE A 115 26.58 0.80 0.13
CA PHE A 115 25.75 1.61 -0.78
C PHE A 115 26.26 3.03 -1.01
N ARG A 116 27.58 3.24 -0.96
CA ARG A 116 28.22 4.56 -0.99
C ARG A 116 28.09 5.31 -2.33
N ASP A 117 27.60 4.65 -3.39
CA ASP A 117 27.51 5.24 -4.73
C ASP A 117 26.18 5.92 -5.06
N TYR A 118 25.13 5.75 -4.24
CA TYR A 118 23.83 6.39 -4.48
C TYR A 118 23.66 7.73 -3.73
N ARG A 119 24.78 8.43 -3.54
CA ARG A 119 24.93 9.55 -2.59
C ARG A 119 24.32 10.87 -3.03
N SER A 120 24.04 11.04 -4.33
CA SER A 120 23.51 12.30 -4.86
C SER A 120 22.00 12.38 -4.69
N GLU A 121 21.28 11.32 -5.02
CA GLU A 121 19.79 11.29 -4.97
C GLU A 121 19.27 11.30 -3.53
N PHE A 122 20.06 10.80 -2.58
CA PHE A 122 19.67 10.78 -1.16
C PHE A 122 19.91 12.11 -0.43
N ARG A 123 20.82 12.96 -0.94
CA ARG A 123 21.12 14.25 -0.31
C ARG A 123 19.95 15.22 -0.45
N ASP A 124 19.28 15.17 -1.59
CA ASP A 124 18.09 15.98 -1.86
C ASP A 124 16.91 15.51 -0.99
N PHE A 125 16.76 14.20 -0.84
CA PHE A 125 15.75 13.59 0.04
C PHE A 125 15.94 13.91 1.54
N VAL A 126 17.18 13.92 2.02
CA VAL A 126 17.50 14.28 3.43
C VAL A 126 17.36 15.79 3.68
N GLY A 127 17.61 16.62 2.66
CA GLY A 127 17.38 18.06 2.72
C GLY A 127 15.90 18.40 2.92
N GLU A 128 15.03 17.84 2.08
CA GLU A 128 13.57 18.07 2.18
C GLU A 128 12.98 17.57 3.51
N PHE A 129 13.50 16.45 4.04
CA PHE A 129 13.08 15.94 5.34
C PHE A 129 13.51 16.81 6.52
N ARG A 130 14.63 17.54 6.39
CA ARG A 130 15.10 18.46 7.44
C ARG A 130 14.20 19.69 7.54
N ASP A 131 13.74 20.19 6.41
CA ASP A 131 12.86 21.36 6.35
C ASP A 131 11.46 21.05 6.89
N TYR A 132 10.96 19.81 6.73
CA TYR A 132 9.68 19.38 7.30
C TYR A 132 9.68 19.28 8.83
N ARG A 133 10.85 19.09 9.44
CA ARG A 133 11.00 18.99 10.90
C ARG A 133 11.08 20.35 11.59
N ASP A 134 11.50 21.39 10.87
CA ASP A 134 11.74 22.70 11.48
C ASP A 134 10.53 23.67 11.33
N GLU A 135 9.39 23.21 10.76
CA GLU A 135 8.11 23.94 10.71
C GLU A 135 7.02 23.45 11.68
N PHE A 136 7.27 22.41 12.49
CA PHE A 136 6.37 21.97 13.58
C PHE A 136 7.11 21.42 14.80
#